data_AF-A0A6V6Z671-F1
#
_entry.id   AF-A0A6V6Z671-F1
#
_cell.length_a   1.000
_cell.length_b   1.000
_cell.length_c   1.000
_cell.angle_alpha   90.00
_cell.angle_beta   90.00
_cell.angle_gamma   90.00
#
_symmetry.space_group_name_H-M   'P 1'
#
loop_
_entity.id
_entity.type
_entity.pdbx_description
1 polymer ?
#
loop_
_entity_poly.entity_id
_entity_poly.type
_entity_poly.pdbx_seq_one_letter_code
_entity_poly.pdbx_strand_id
1 'polypeptide(L)' 'MDYWYLVCSFSWFVVAFTFYKIHKLWYKDVTENNKLYKFQIQAGKFKAWAGIVMCVISGIVYFFKALP' A
#
# COMPACT_ATOMS: atom_id res chain seq x y z
N MET A 1 15.39 -8.67 20.17
CA MET A 1 14.89 -9.01 18.83
C MET A 1 13.63 -9.83 19.00
N ASP A 2 12.49 -9.18 18.86
CA ASP A 2 11.19 -9.78 19.14
C ASP A 2 10.60 -10.29 17.82
N TYR A 3 10.77 -11.59 17.58
CA TYR A 3 10.61 -12.23 16.27
C TYR A 3 9.19 -12.09 15.70
N TRP A 4 8.19 -11.98 16.57
CA TRP A 4 6.79 -11.79 16.19
C TRP A 4 6.57 -10.47 15.47
N TYR A 5 7.18 -9.39 15.97
CA TYR A 5 7.10 -8.07 15.36
C TYR A 5 7.87 -8.00 14.03
N LEU A 6 8.94 -8.77 13.90
CA LEU A 6 9.71 -8.87 12.65
C LEU A 6 8.86 -9.51 11.54
N VAL A 7 8.17 -10.62 11.84
CA VAL A 7 7.26 -11.28 10.89
C VAL A 7 6.10 -10.35 10.53
N CYS A 8 5.49 -9.68 11.51
CA CYS A 8 4.44 -8.70 11.25
C CYS A 8 4.91 -7.58 10.31
N SER A 9 6.10 -7.03 10.54
CA SER A 9 6.70 -6.02 9.65
C SER A 9 6.79 -6.51 8.21
N PHE A 10 7.38 -7.69 7.98
CA PHE A 10 7.50 -8.26 6.63
C PHE A 10 6.13 -8.51 5.99
N SER A 11 5.14 -9.01 6.74
CA SER A 11 3.77 -9.16 6.24
C SER A 11 3.16 -7.83 5.81
N TRP A 12 3.35 -6.74 6.57
CA TRP A 12 2.89 -5.40 6.20
C TRP A 12 3.54 -4.89 4.91
N PHE A 13 4.84 -5.13 4.72
CA PHE A 13 5.53 -4.79 3.47
C PHE A 13 5.02 -5.59 2.26
N VAL A 14 4.78 -6.90 2.42
CA VAL A 14 4.22 -7.76 1.36
C VAL A 14 2.80 -7.32 0.98
N VAL A 15 1.98 -6.98 1.97
CA VAL A 15 0.63 -6.45 1.76
C VAL A 15 0.70 -5.11 1.02
N ALA A 16 1.56 -4.18 1.43
CA ALA A 16 1.76 -2.91 0.74
C ALA A 16 2.17 -3.09 -0.73
N PHE A 17 3.08 -4.03 -1.00
CA PHE A 17 3.54 -4.34 -2.36
C PHE A 17 2.41 -4.94 -3.23
N THR A 18 1.61 -5.83 -2.65
CA THR A 18 0.48 -6.45 -3.35
C THR A 18 -0.60 -5.42 -3.66
N PHE A 19 -0.93 -4.54 -2.70
CA PHE A 19 -1.84 -3.42 -2.90
C PHE A 19 -1.35 -2.45 -3.98
N TYR A 20 -0.05 -2.14 -4.01
CA TYR A 20 0.55 -1.32 -5.05
C TYR A 20 0.37 -1.96 -6.44
N LYS A 21 0.61 -3.27 -6.56
CA LYS A 21 0.47 -4.00 -7.83
C LYS A 21 -0.98 -4.04 -8.31
N ILE A 22 -1.93 -4.31 -7.42
CA ILE A 22 -3.38 -4.30 -7.71
C ILE A 22 -3.83 -2.89 -8.12
N HIS A 23 -3.42 -1.87 -7.38
CA HIS A 23 -3.75 -0.48 -7.70
C HIS A 23 -3.18 -0.06 -9.07
N LYS A 24 -1.96 -0.51 -9.42
CA LYS A 24 -1.37 -0.24 -10.73
C LYS A 24 -2.16 -0.90 -11.88
N LEU A 25 -2.64 -2.13 -11.66
CA LEU A 25 -3.53 -2.83 -12.61
C LEU A 25 -4.87 -2.10 -12.76
N TRP A 26 -5.54 -1.80 -11.64
CA TRP A 26 -6.79 -1.06 -11.63
C TRP A 26 -6.68 0.30 -12.30
N TYR A 27 -5.61 1.06 -12.02
CA TYR A 27 -5.38 2.34 -12.67
C TYR A 27 -5.24 2.20 -14.18
N LYS A 28 -4.59 1.13 -14.66
CA LYS A 28 -4.46 0.85 -16.10
C LYS A 28 -5.82 0.59 -16.74
N ASP A 29 -6.61 -0.32 -16.17
CA ASP A 29 -7.97 -0.65 -16.64
C ASP A 29 -8.91 0.57 -16.69
N VAL A 30 -8.87 1.42 -15.66
CA VAL A 30 -9.75 2.58 -15.56
C VAL A 30 -9.31 3.73 -16.49
N THR A 31 -8.01 3.90 -16.72
CA THR A 31 -7.48 4.94 -17.62
C THR A 31 -7.76 4.60 -19.09
N GLU A 32 -7.78 3.32 -19.44
CA GLU A 32 -8.07 2.83 -20.80
C GLU A 32 -9.56 2.93 -21.14
N ASN A 33 -10.45 2.76 -20.16
CA ASN A 33 -11.90 2.71 -20.40
C ASN A 33 -12.65 4.05 -20.26
N ASN A 34 -12.16 5.08 -19.57
CA ASN A 34 -12.98 6.30 -19.42
C ASN A 34 -12.22 7.61 -19.08
N LYS A 35 -12.18 8.55 -20.05
CA LYS A 35 -11.61 9.91 -19.88
C LYS A 35 -12.44 10.84 -18.98
N LEU A 36 -13.73 10.54 -18.77
CA LEU A 36 -14.67 11.42 -18.05
C LEU A 36 -14.53 11.36 -16.51
N TYR A 37 -13.90 10.31 -15.98
CA TYR A 37 -13.80 10.08 -14.53
C TYR A 37 -12.48 10.51 -13.89
N LYS A 38 -11.70 11.39 -14.54
CA LYS A 38 -10.38 11.86 -14.08
C LYS A 38 -10.34 12.26 -12.59
N PHE A 39 -11.36 12.97 -12.11
CA PHE A 39 -11.44 13.39 -10.70
C PHE A 39 -11.68 12.21 -9.75
N GLN A 40 -12.54 11.27 -10.11
CA GLN A 40 -12.80 10.07 -9.31
C GLN A 40 -11.57 9.14 -9.27
N ILE A 41 -10.86 9.03 -10.39
CA ILE A 41 -9.60 8.28 -10.52
C ILE A 41 -8.52 8.92 -9.65
N GLN A 42 -8.41 10.25 -9.65
CA GLN A 42 -7.41 10.97 -8.86
C GLN A 42 -7.70 10.85 -7.35
N ALA A 43 -8.97 10.94 -6.93
CA ALA A 43 -9.38 10.74 -5.54
C ALA A 43 -9.18 9.29 -5.08
N GLY A 44 -9.52 8.31 -5.92
CA GLY A 44 -9.29 6.88 -5.65
C GLY A 44 -7.79 6.55 -5.56
N LYS A 45 -6.99 7.13 -6.46
CA LYS A 45 -5.53 7.01 -6.46
C LYS A 45 -4.92 7.56 -5.18
N PHE A 46 -5.38 8.73 -4.73
CA PHE A 46 -4.90 9.32 -3.48
C PHE A 46 -5.21 8.43 -2.27
N LYS A 47 -6.43 7.90 -2.17
CA LYS A 47 -6.80 6.98 -1.08
C LYS A 47 -5.98 5.69 -1.10
N ALA A 48 -5.78 5.10 -2.27
CA ALA A 48 -4.98 3.87 -2.40
C ALA A 48 -3.51 4.13 -2.04
N TRP A 49 -2.93 5.25 -2.47
CA TRP A 49 -1.58 5.65 -2.10
C TRP A 49 -1.44 5.92 -0.60
N ALA A 50 -2.40 6.63 0.00
CA ALA A 50 -2.43 6.85 1.45
C ALA A 50 -2.49 5.52 2.22
N GLY A 51 -3.27 4.55 1.75
CA GLY A 51 -3.33 3.20 2.34
C GLY A 51 -1.99 2.45 2.24
N ILE A 52 -1.33 2.51 1.08
CA ILE A 52 -0.01 1.89 0.88
C ILE A 52 1.03 2.55 1.81
N VAL A 53 1.05 3.89 1.88
CA VAL A 53 1.97 4.63 2.76
C VAL A 53 1.73 4.28 4.22
N MET A 54 0.47 4.17 4.67
CA MET A 54 0.14 3.73 6.03
C MET A 54 0.61 2.29 6.32
N CYS A 55 0.50 1.37 5.35
CA CYS A 55 1.01 0.00 5.48
C CYS A 55 2.55 -0.02 5.57
N VAL A 56 3.24 0.84 4.82
CA VAL A 56 4.69 0.97 4.89
C VAL A 56 5.12 1.56 6.23
N ILE A 57 4.48 2.63 6.70
CA ILE A 57 4.78 3.25 8.00
C ILE A 57 4.56 2.26 9.14
N SER A 58 3.44 1.53 9.14
CA SER A 58 3.18 0.49 10.15
C SER A 58 4.21 -0.63 10.09
N GLY A 59 4.61 -1.09 8.90
CA GLY A 59 5.71 -2.03 8.72
C GLY A 59 7.03 -1.53 9.34
N ILE A 60 7.39 -0.28 9.07
CA ILE A 60 8.59 0.37 9.64
C ILE A 60 8.51 0.45 11.18
N VAL A 61 7.37 0.87 11.74
CA VAL A 61 7.17 0.96 13.19
C VAL A 61 7.32 -0.41 13.86
N TYR A 62 6.74 -1.46 13.26
CA TYR A 62 6.89 -2.82 13.75
C TYR A 62 8.32 -3.35 13.60
N PHE A 63 9.04 -2.96 12.55
CA PHE A 63 10.46 -3.29 12.38
C PHE A 63 11.32 -2.67 13.49
N PHE A 64 11.12 -1.39 13.79
CA PHE A 64 11.84 -0.72 14.88
C PHE A 64 11.44 -1.23 16.26
N LYS A 65 10.20 -1.66 16.46
CA LYS A 65 9.78 -2.38 17.68
C LYS A 65 10.38 -3.78 17.81
N ALA A 66 10.71 -4.43 16.69
CA ALA A 66 11.35 -5.73 16.70
C ALA A 66 12.83 -5.64 17.08
N LEU A 67 13.48 -4.50 16.82
CA LEU A 67 14.85 -4.22 17.25
C LEU A 67 14.90 -4.13 18.79
N PRO A 68 15.94 -4.68 19.43
CA PRO A 68 16.15 -4.59 20.88
C PRO A 68 16.51 -3.17 21.33
#